data_AF-A0A3B9GNN1-F1
#
_entry.id   AF-A0A3B9GNN1-F1
#
_cell.length_a   1.000
_cell.length_b   1.000
_cell.length_c   1.000
_cell.angle_alpha   90.00
_cell.angle_beta   90.00
_cell.angle_gamma   90.00
#
_symmetry.space_group_name_H-M   'P 1'
#
loop_
_entity.id
_entity.type
_entity.pdbx_description
1 polymer ?
#
loop_
_entity_poly.entity_id
_entity_poly.type
_entity_poly.pdbx_seq_one_letter_code
_entity_poly.pdbx_strand_id
1 'polypeptide(L)'
;SEGSKGDFIFRDFDGDFDYISIMFEMKNENDTTATKHKNEDFLKKLDEDRRKKGCEYAVLVSLLEPDNETYNTGIIDVSHKYEKMYVIRPQFFIPIITLLVQAAKKSLEYKRQLAIAQSKEVDVTNFESKLNEFRNLFGNNVKNAHDRFRDAITAIDKSIADLQKVKDNLLKSDDHLRLANDKVEGLTIRKLTHKNPTMKAKFDEAREITEEMD
;
A
#
# COMPACT_ATOMS: atom_id res chain seq x y z
N SER A 1 17.36 -3.85 -28.13
CA SER A 1 17.76 -2.43 -28.10
C SER A 1 17.89 -2.00 -26.66
N GLU A 2 19.08 -2.17 -26.09
CA GLU A 2 19.42 -1.78 -24.71
C GLU A 2 19.49 -0.25 -24.64
N GLY A 3 18.35 0.37 -24.33
CA GLY A 3 18.26 1.81 -24.17
C GLY A 3 18.38 2.16 -22.69
N SER A 4 19.44 2.88 -22.32
CA SER A 4 19.45 3.70 -21.10
C SER A 4 18.14 4.50 -21.08
N LYS A 5 17.22 4.12 -20.18
CA LYS A 5 15.92 4.78 -20.05
C LYS A 5 16.16 6.14 -19.38
N GLY A 6 16.49 7.11 -20.22
CA GLY A 6 16.91 8.45 -19.84
C GLY A 6 15.83 9.28 -19.15
N ASP A 7 16.22 10.50 -18.82
CA ASP A 7 15.40 11.47 -18.11
C ASP A 7 14.04 11.67 -18.80
N PHE A 8 12.96 11.50 -18.04
CA PHE A 8 11.60 11.72 -18.50
C PHE A 8 11.04 13.00 -17.87
N ILE A 9 10.39 13.86 -18.65
CA ILE A 9 9.73 15.05 -18.12
C ILE A 9 8.22 14.89 -18.26
N PHE A 10 7.51 15.00 -17.15
CA PHE A 10 6.07 15.16 -17.14
C PHE A 10 5.74 16.65 -17.04
N ARG A 11 4.85 17.14 -17.91
CA ARG A 11 4.26 18.48 -17.81
C ARG A 11 2.75 18.36 -17.99
N ASP A 12 2.01 19.14 -17.22
CA ASP A 12 0.57 19.31 -17.43
C ASP A 12 0.22 20.80 -17.49
N PHE A 13 -0.82 21.10 -18.26
CA PHE A 13 -1.17 22.46 -18.68
C PHE A 13 -2.62 22.79 -18.31
N ASP A 14 -2.87 24.03 -17.92
CA ASP A 14 -4.21 24.60 -17.81
C ASP A 14 -4.28 25.85 -18.69
N GLY A 15 -4.82 25.70 -19.89
CA GLY A 15 -4.71 26.71 -20.96
C GLY A 15 -3.27 26.84 -21.45
N ASP A 16 -2.76 28.07 -21.48
CA ASP A 16 -1.40 28.39 -21.95
C ASP A 16 -0.33 28.31 -20.84
N PHE A 17 -0.70 27.99 -19.59
CA PHE A 17 0.23 27.94 -18.46
C PHE A 17 0.57 26.49 -18.05
N ASP A 18 1.87 26.18 -17.93
CA ASP A 18 2.32 24.94 -17.32
C ASP A 18 2.20 25.04 -15.80
N TYR A 19 1.16 24.42 -15.25
CA TYR A 19 0.90 24.52 -13.82
C TYR A 19 1.69 23.50 -13.00
N ILE A 20 2.30 22.51 -13.65
CA ILE A 20 3.21 21.54 -13.02
C ILE A 20 4.22 20.98 -14.03
N SER A 21 5.47 20.84 -13.58
CA SER A 21 6.53 20.15 -14.32
C SER A 21 7.38 19.28 -13.40
N ILE A 22 7.63 18.03 -13.79
CA ILE A 22 8.34 17.02 -13.00
C ILE A 22 9.43 16.37 -13.84
N MET A 23 10.67 16.44 -13.37
CA MET A 23 11.79 15.66 -13.90
C MET A 23 11.82 14.28 -13.25
N PHE A 24 11.91 13.22 -14.03
CA PHE A 24 12.09 11.86 -13.57
C PHE A 24 13.43 11.29 -14.03
N GLU A 25 14.13 10.62 -13.12
CA GLU A 25 15.28 9.77 -13.44
C GLU A 25 15.01 8.34 -13.00
N MET A 26 15.23 7.37 -13.89
CA MET A 26 14.96 5.96 -13.66
C MET A 26 16.26 5.21 -13.36
N LYS A 27 16.28 4.38 -12.31
CA LYS A 27 17.43 3.52 -11.95
C LYS A 27 17.02 2.08 -11.71
N ASN A 28 17.76 1.17 -12.33
CA ASN A 28 17.62 -0.27 -12.17
C ASN A 28 18.93 -0.89 -11.68
N GLU A 29 18.85 -1.99 -10.93
CA GLU A 29 20.04 -2.72 -10.44
C GLU A 29 20.88 -3.29 -11.60
N ASN A 30 20.21 -3.77 -12.65
CA ASN A 30 20.87 -4.40 -13.80
C ASN A 30 21.68 -3.43 -14.69
N ASP A 31 21.52 -2.11 -14.52
CA ASP A 31 22.20 -1.08 -15.33
C ASP A 31 23.58 -0.68 -14.75
N THR A 32 24.08 -1.37 -13.72
CA THR A 32 25.33 -0.97 -13.02
C THR A 32 26.47 -1.98 -13.25
N THR A 33 27.55 -1.50 -13.88
CA THR A 33 28.80 -2.25 -14.06
C THR A 33 29.54 -2.34 -12.72
N ALA A 34 29.76 -3.56 -12.22
CA ALA A 34 30.68 -4.00 -11.15
C ALA A 34 30.61 -3.31 -9.75
N THR A 35 30.09 -2.10 -9.60
CA THR A 35 29.93 -1.38 -8.33
C THR A 35 28.47 -1.05 -8.10
N LYS A 36 27.92 -1.55 -6.98
CA LYS A 36 26.55 -1.21 -6.54
C LYS A 36 26.49 0.27 -6.18
N HIS A 37 25.74 1.04 -6.96
CA HIS A 37 25.48 2.46 -6.69
C HIS A 37 24.35 2.63 -5.68
N LYS A 38 24.41 3.72 -4.91
CA LYS A 38 23.36 4.12 -3.95
C LYS A 38 22.44 5.16 -4.56
N ASN A 39 21.23 5.29 -4.02
CA ASN A 39 20.28 6.33 -4.43
C ASN A 39 20.87 7.74 -4.31
N GLU A 40 21.66 7.98 -3.26
CA GLU A 40 22.28 9.29 -3.01
C GLU A 40 23.23 9.75 -4.12
N ASP A 41 23.85 8.82 -4.84
CA ASP A 41 24.83 9.11 -5.90
C ASP A 41 24.18 9.86 -7.08
N PHE A 42 22.86 9.76 -7.24
CA PHE A 42 22.12 10.31 -8.37
C PHE A 42 21.42 11.64 -8.06
N LEU A 43 21.21 11.98 -6.78
CA LEU A 43 20.39 13.14 -6.40
C LEU A 43 20.94 14.47 -6.91
N LYS A 44 22.28 14.64 -6.86
CA LYS A 44 22.92 15.87 -7.32
C LYS A 44 22.70 16.11 -8.81
N LYS A 45 22.95 15.08 -9.62
CA LYS A 45 22.79 15.14 -11.07
C LYS A 45 21.33 15.40 -11.44
N LEU A 46 20.39 14.72 -10.76
CA LEU A 46 18.97 14.93 -10.95
C LEU A 46 18.54 16.38 -10.67
N ASP A 47 19.08 17.02 -9.61
CA ASP A 47 18.78 18.43 -9.33
C ASP A 47 19.33 19.36 -10.41
N GLU A 48 20.55 19.12 -10.89
CA GLU A 48 21.16 19.87 -11.99
C GLU A 48 20.32 19.78 -13.27
N ASP A 49 19.88 18.57 -13.63
CA ASP A 49 19.03 18.32 -14.79
C ASP A 49 17.64 18.97 -14.62
N ARG A 50 17.04 18.88 -13.42
CA ARG A 50 15.78 19.55 -13.07
C ARG A 50 15.88 21.05 -13.30
N ARG A 51 16.91 21.71 -12.77
CA ARG A 51 17.12 23.16 -12.90
C ARG A 51 17.36 23.56 -14.35
N LYS A 52 18.21 22.81 -15.06
CA LYS A 52 18.55 23.08 -16.46
C LYS A 52 17.32 23.01 -17.37
N LYS A 53 16.40 22.09 -17.12
CA LYS A 53 15.16 21.93 -17.90
C LYS A 53 13.98 22.72 -17.32
N GLY A 54 14.19 23.51 -16.26
CA GLY A 54 13.16 24.35 -15.64
C GLY A 54 11.98 23.56 -15.08
N CYS A 55 12.22 22.35 -14.56
CA CYS A 55 11.19 21.55 -13.92
C CYS A 55 10.99 21.99 -12.47
N GLU A 56 9.74 22.04 -12.01
CA GLU A 56 9.43 22.39 -10.62
C GLU A 56 9.88 21.30 -9.65
N TYR A 57 9.56 20.04 -9.96
CA TYR A 57 9.84 18.87 -9.13
C TYR A 57 10.90 17.96 -9.76
N ALA A 58 11.59 17.19 -8.92
CA ALA A 58 12.43 16.06 -9.34
C ALA A 58 12.01 14.78 -8.61
N VAL A 59 12.01 13.65 -9.32
CA VAL A 59 11.65 12.36 -8.76
C VAL A 59 12.63 11.30 -9.26
N LEU A 60 13.41 10.73 -8.34
CA LEU A 60 14.22 9.55 -8.60
C LEU A 60 13.35 8.30 -8.45
N VAL A 61 13.19 7.52 -9.52
CA VAL A 61 12.49 6.24 -9.51
C VAL A 61 13.53 5.13 -9.50
N SER A 62 13.66 4.44 -8.37
CA SER A 62 14.80 3.56 -8.15
C SER A 62 14.40 2.15 -7.71
N LEU A 63 15.06 1.16 -8.30
CA LEU A 63 15.12 -0.22 -7.83
C LEU A 63 16.42 -0.54 -7.06
N LEU A 64 17.30 0.44 -6.85
CA LEU A 64 18.56 0.27 -6.12
C LEU A 64 18.32 0.10 -4.62
N GLU A 65 19.26 -0.54 -3.94
CA GLU A 65 19.21 -0.76 -2.48
C GLU A 65 17.89 -1.44 -2.05
N PRO A 66 17.58 -2.65 -2.55
CA PRO A 66 16.31 -3.34 -2.31
C PRO A 66 16.07 -3.66 -0.83
N ASP A 67 17.13 -3.78 -0.03
CA ASP A 67 17.06 -4.04 1.41
C ASP A 67 17.01 -2.76 2.27
N ASN A 68 17.02 -1.57 1.66
CA ASN A 68 17.02 -0.30 2.40
C ASN A 68 15.61 0.01 2.92
N GLU A 69 15.43 -0.11 4.25
CA GLU A 69 14.16 0.13 4.92
C GLU A 69 13.58 1.51 4.64
N THR A 70 14.41 2.55 4.58
CA THR A 70 13.94 3.93 4.38
C THR A 70 13.28 4.08 3.02
N TYR A 71 13.95 3.68 1.93
CA TYR A 71 13.41 3.83 0.56
C TYR A 71 12.30 2.82 0.23
N ASN A 72 12.09 1.81 1.06
CA ASN A 72 11.00 0.84 0.90
C ASN A 72 9.68 1.27 1.56
N THR A 73 9.68 2.33 2.38
CA THR A 73 8.48 2.75 3.13
C THR A 73 7.45 3.53 2.30
N GLY A 74 7.82 4.06 1.12
CA GLY A 74 6.88 4.76 0.26
C GLY A 74 7.51 5.84 -0.62
N ILE A 75 6.85 7.00 -0.66
CA ILE A 75 7.35 8.22 -1.30
C ILE A 75 8.24 8.94 -0.28
N ILE A 76 9.54 9.01 -0.54
CA ILE A 76 10.50 9.62 0.38
C ILE A 76 10.78 11.04 -0.05
N ASP A 77 10.50 11.98 0.85
CA ASP A 77 10.85 13.39 0.68
C ASP A 77 12.32 13.63 1.01
N VAL A 78 13.09 14.07 0.01
CA VAL A 78 14.50 14.45 0.16
C VAL A 78 14.71 15.97 -0.01
N SER A 79 13.64 16.75 0.16
CA SER A 79 13.64 18.22 0.09
C SER A 79 14.63 18.91 1.02
N HIS A 80 14.98 18.26 2.13
CA HIS A 80 16.03 18.71 3.04
C HIS A 80 17.43 18.73 2.41
N LYS A 81 17.67 17.96 1.34
CA LYS A 81 18.91 17.98 0.53
C LYS A 81 18.72 18.79 -0.75
N TYR A 82 17.64 18.54 -1.49
CA TYR A 82 17.35 19.19 -2.77
C TYR A 82 15.88 19.57 -2.83
N GLU A 83 15.59 20.87 -2.95
CA GLU A 83 14.23 21.40 -2.90
C GLU A 83 13.27 20.68 -3.87
N LYS A 84 12.08 20.31 -3.37
CA LYS A 84 11.01 19.67 -4.16
C LYS A 84 11.45 18.36 -4.87
N MET A 85 12.33 17.60 -4.22
CA MET A 85 12.81 16.32 -4.73
C MET A 85 12.28 15.13 -3.92
N TYR A 86 11.91 14.06 -4.62
CA TYR A 86 11.43 12.81 -4.03
C TYR A 86 12.19 11.60 -4.56
N VAL A 87 12.26 10.54 -3.75
CA VAL A 87 12.74 9.22 -4.16
C VAL A 87 11.60 8.22 -3.99
N ILE A 88 11.35 7.42 -5.03
CA ILE A 88 10.25 6.45 -5.05
C ILE A 88 10.67 5.11 -5.63
N ARG A 89 9.95 4.05 -5.26
CA ARG A 89 9.91 2.79 -6.02
C ARG A 89 8.93 2.90 -7.19
N PRO A 90 9.06 2.06 -8.25
CA PRO A 90 8.21 2.15 -9.44
C PRO A 90 6.69 2.08 -9.17
N GLN A 91 6.25 1.32 -8.16
CA GLN A 91 4.83 1.21 -7.80
C GLN A 91 4.20 2.54 -7.34
N PHE A 92 5.00 3.51 -6.90
CA PHE A 92 4.52 4.83 -6.49
C PHE A 92 4.53 5.87 -7.61
N PHE A 93 4.88 5.49 -8.84
CA PHE A 93 4.99 6.40 -9.97
C PHE A 93 3.69 7.16 -10.29
N ILE A 94 2.56 6.44 -10.40
CA ILE A 94 1.26 7.06 -10.64
C ILE A 94 0.76 7.85 -9.40
N PRO A 95 0.87 7.31 -8.17
CA PRO A 95 0.52 8.05 -6.96
C PRO A 95 1.22 9.41 -6.80
N ILE A 96 2.54 9.51 -7.02
CA ILE A 96 3.26 10.78 -6.84
C ILE A 96 2.82 11.82 -7.88
N ILE A 97 2.62 11.42 -9.15
CA ILE A 97 2.13 12.33 -10.19
C ILE A 97 0.76 12.86 -9.79
N THR A 98 -0.14 11.98 -9.35
CA THR A 98 -1.50 12.35 -8.94
C THR A 98 -1.48 13.35 -7.78
N LEU A 99 -0.65 13.09 -6.77
CA LEU A 99 -0.52 13.96 -5.60
C LEU A 99 -0.02 15.35 -5.99
N LEU A 100 1.06 15.43 -6.77
CA LEU A 100 1.65 16.70 -7.18
C LEU A 100 0.70 17.47 -8.10
N VAL A 101 0.04 16.81 -9.04
CA VAL A 101 -0.97 17.41 -9.92
C VAL A 101 -2.12 18.02 -9.11
N GLN A 102 -2.67 17.27 -8.14
CA GLN A 102 -3.76 17.79 -7.31
C GLN A 102 -3.34 18.98 -6.46
N ALA A 103 -2.12 18.93 -5.89
CA ALA A 103 -1.56 20.04 -5.13
C ALA A 103 -1.37 21.29 -6.01
N ALA A 104 -0.88 21.11 -7.23
CA ALA A 104 -0.65 22.18 -8.19
C ALA A 104 -1.97 22.81 -8.69
N LYS A 105 -3.00 22.01 -8.99
CA LYS A 105 -4.34 22.52 -9.37
C LYS A 105 -4.97 23.38 -8.28
N LYS A 106 -4.87 22.93 -7.02
CA LYS A 106 -5.37 23.71 -5.88
C LYS A 106 -4.61 25.03 -5.74
N SER A 107 -3.29 25.02 -5.92
CA SER A 107 -2.47 26.24 -5.93
C SER A 107 -2.85 27.21 -7.05
N LEU A 108 -3.23 26.70 -8.23
CA LEU A 108 -3.68 27.52 -9.36
C LEU A 108 -5.03 28.20 -9.09
N GLU A 109 -6.00 27.50 -8.50
CA GLU A 109 -7.24 28.11 -8.03
C GLU A 109 -6.96 29.23 -7.02
N TYR A 110 -6.01 29.02 -6.10
CA TYR A 110 -5.57 30.04 -5.16
C TYR A 110 -4.94 31.26 -5.85
N LYS A 111 -4.06 31.06 -6.83
CA LYS A 111 -3.46 32.16 -7.60
C LYS A 111 -4.52 32.93 -8.40
N ARG A 112 -5.48 32.24 -9.02
CA ARG A 112 -6.63 32.87 -9.69
C ARG A 112 -7.46 33.69 -8.70
N GLN A 113 -7.75 33.14 -7.52
CA GLN A 113 -8.48 33.85 -6.47
C GLN A 113 -7.71 35.07 -5.95
N LEU A 114 -6.39 35.00 -5.81
CA LEU A 114 -5.55 36.15 -5.45
C LEU A 114 -5.53 37.23 -6.52
N ALA A 115 -5.43 36.88 -7.80
CA ALA A 115 -5.53 37.85 -8.90
C ALA A 115 -6.92 38.52 -8.97
N ILE A 116 -7.98 37.75 -8.68
CA ILE A 116 -9.35 38.26 -8.54
C ILE A 116 -9.50 39.11 -7.26
N ALA A 117 -8.77 38.82 -6.19
CA ALA A 117 -8.80 39.58 -4.95
C ALA A 117 -8.03 40.91 -5.08
N GLN A 118 -6.88 40.91 -5.76
CA GLN A 118 -6.12 42.12 -6.11
C GLN A 118 -6.90 43.06 -7.01
N SER A 119 -7.75 42.55 -7.91
CA SER A 119 -8.66 43.38 -8.71
C SER A 119 -9.90 43.87 -7.93
N LYS A 120 -10.13 43.36 -6.72
CA LYS A 120 -11.26 43.68 -5.82
C LYS A 120 -10.80 44.39 -4.55
N GLU A 121 -9.74 45.21 -4.63
CA GLU A 121 -9.27 46.11 -3.57
C GLU A 121 -10.22 47.30 -3.30
N VAL A 122 -11.53 47.09 -3.46
CA VAL A 122 -12.60 47.95 -2.97
C VAL A 122 -13.60 47.03 -2.28
N ASP A 123 -13.37 46.75 -1.00
CA ASP A 123 -14.36 46.48 0.07
C ASP A 123 -13.77 45.55 1.14
N VAL A 124 -13.06 46.15 2.10
CA VAL A 124 -12.19 45.49 3.10
C VAL A 124 -12.98 44.75 4.19
N THR A 125 -14.29 44.93 4.31
CA THR A 125 -15.07 44.35 5.42
C THR A 125 -15.48 42.89 5.20
N ASN A 126 -15.52 42.41 3.96
CA ASN A 126 -15.94 41.04 3.64
C ASN A 126 -14.79 40.02 3.71
N PHE A 127 -13.53 40.48 3.79
CA PHE A 127 -12.34 39.63 3.76
C PHE A 127 -12.06 38.93 5.08
N GLU A 128 -12.19 39.63 6.21
CA GLU A 128 -11.98 39.03 7.55
C GLU A 128 -12.99 37.92 7.86
N SER A 129 -14.26 38.12 7.49
CA SER A 129 -15.30 37.11 7.68
C SER A 129 -14.98 35.83 6.88
N LYS A 130 -14.57 35.99 5.62
CA LYS A 130 -14.19 34.87 4.74
C LYS A 130 -12.90 34.16 5.18
N LEU A 131 -11.94 34.89 5.75
CA LEU A 131 -10.72 34.31 6.30
C LEU A 131 -10.98 33.45 7.54
N ASN A 132 -11.88 33.89 8.42
CA ASN A 132 -12.28 33.11 9.59
C ASN A 132 -13.12 31.89 9.20
N GLU A 133 -14.02 32.03 8.24
CA GLU A 133 -14.76 30.90 7.67
C GLU A 133 -13.83 29.88 7.02
N PHE A 134 -12.83 30.34 6.27
CA PHE A 134 -11.79 29.49 5.68
C PHE A 134 -10.97 28.75 6.75
N ARG A 135 -10.53 29.43 7.81
CA ARG A 135 -9.81 28.80 8.93
C ARG A 135 -10.63 27.70 9.60
N ASN A 136 -11.92 27.95 9.83
CA ASN A 136 -12.83 27.00 10.45
C ASN A 136 -13.10 25.78 9.56
N LEU A 137 -13.36 26.00 8.26
CA LEU A 137 -13.56 24.92 7.29
C LEU A 137 -12.29 24.08 7.08
N PHE A 138 -11.12 24.74 7.06
CA PHE A 138 -9.83 24.05 6.92
C PHE A 138 -9.50 23.21 8.16
N GLY A 139 -9.71 23.75 9.38
CA GLY A 139 -9.51 23.01 10.63
C GLY A 139 -10.43 21.78 10.73
N ASN A 140 -11.70 21.94 10.38
CA ASN A 140 -12.67 20.84 10.39
C ASN A 140 -12.36 19.77 9.33
N ASN A 141 -11.92 20.15 8.13
CA ASN A 141 -11.60 19.19 7.08
C ASN A 141 -10.34 18.38 7.39
N VAL A 142 -9.30 19.00 7.96
CA VAL A 142 -8.08 18.30 8.39
C VAL A 142 -8.38 17.32 9.53
N LYS A 143 -9.19 17.75 10.50
CA LYS A 143 -9.62 16.88 11.62
C LYS A 143 -10.46 15.70 11.13
N ASN A 144 -11.46 15.95 10.28
CA ASN A 144 -12.31 14.91 9.72
C ASN A 144 -11.53 13.90 8.87
N ALA A 145 -10.54 14.36 8.09
CA ALA A 145 -9.67 13.48 7.31
C ALA A 145 -8.78 12.61 8.22
N HIS A 146 -8.26 13.17 9.32
CA HIS A 146 -7.48 12.43 10.31
C HIS A 146 -8.32 11.37 11.05
N ASP A 147 -9.54 11.72 11.45
CA ASP A 147 -10.46 10.81 12.13
C ASP A 147 -10.90 9.67 11.19
N ARG A 148 -11.23 9.99 9.93
CA ARG A 148 -11.54 8.99 8.87
C ARG A 148 -10.38 8.03 8.60
N PHE A 149 -9.15 8.53 8.64
CA PHE A 149 -7.96 7.70 8.49
C PHE A 149 -7.80 6.74 9.67
N ARG A 150 -7.99 7.21 10.91
CA ARG A 150 -7.95 6.37 12.12
C ARG A 150 -9.05 5.32 12.13
N ASP A 151 -10.26 5.67 11.70
CA ASP A 151 -11.38 4.73 11.58
C ASP A 151 -11.07 3.62 10.56
N ALA A 152 -10.46 3.96 9.43
CA ALA A 152 -10.04 3.00 8.42
C ALA A 152 -8.97 2.02 8.95
N ILE A 153 -7.99 2.52 9.69
CA ILE A 153 -6.98 1.67 10.37
C ILE A 153 -7.66 0.72 11.36
N THR A 154 -8.59 1.22 12.17
CA THR A 154 -9.33 0.41 13.14
C THR A 154 -10.17 -0.69 12.46
N ALA A 155 -10.77 -0.38 11.30
CA ALA A 155 -11.51 -1.37 10.52
C ALA A 155 -10.59 -2.47 9.96
N ILE A 156 -9.39 -2.10 9.49
CA ILE A 156 -8.38 -3.05 9.01
C ILE A 156 -7.95 -3.99 10.13
N ASP A 157 -7.64 -3.47 11.32
CA ASP A 157 -7.23 -4.28 12.47
C ASP A 157 -8.31 -5.29 12.87
N LYS A 158 -9.58 -4.87 12.84
CA LYS A 158 -10.71 -5.76 13.10
C LYS A 158 -10.81 -6.87 12.05
N SER A 159 -10.67 -6.54 10.77
CA SER A 159 -10.67 -7.53 9.70
C SER A 159 -9.52 -8.52 9.82
N ILE A 160 -8.32 -8.07 10.21
CA ILE A 160 -7.18 -8.95 10.48
C ILE A 160 -7.51 -9.91 11.63
N ALA A 161 -8.06 -9.40 12.74
CA ALA A 161 -8.44 -10.24 13.88
C ALA A 161 -9.50 -11.30 13.51
N ASP A 162 -10.48 -10.93 12.69
CA ASP A 162 -11.50 -11.87 12.22
C ASP A 162 -10.91 -12.93 11.27
N LEU A 163 -10.00 -12.54 10.37
CA LEU A 163 -9.26 -13.48 9.52
C LEU A 163 -8.39 -14.44 10.34
N GLN A 164 -7.77 -13.96 11.42
CA GLN A 164 -7.00 -14.78 12.37
C GLN A 164 -7.90 -15.84 13.02
N LYS A 165 -9.09 -15.44 13.50
CA LYS A 165 -10.07 -16.37 14.09
C LYS A 165 -10.57 -17.41 13.10
N VAL A 166 -10.85 -16.99 11.86
CA VAL A 166 -11.26 -17.91 10.79
C VAL A 166 -10.17 -18.95 10.54
N LYS A 167 -8.90 -18.51 10.44
CA LYS A 167 -7.75 -19.40 10.32
C LYS A 167 -7.69 -20.39 11.49
N ASP A 168 -7.81 -19.93 12.73
CA ASP A 168 -7.73 -20.79 13.92
C ASP A 168 -8.87 -21.82 13.96
N ASN A 169 -10.08 -21.43 13.56
CA ASN A 169 -11.21 -22.35 13.46
C ASN A 169 -11.00 -23.39 12.36
N LEU A 170 -10.47 -23.00 11.20
CA LEU A 170 -10.14 -23.94 10.13
C LEU A 170 -9.09 -24.96 10.58
N LEU A 171 -8.04 -24.52 11.29
CA LEU A 171 -7.03 -25.42 11.85
C LEU A 171 -7.63 -26.39 12.87
N LYS A 172 -8.52 -25.90 13.76
CA LYS A 172 -9.24 -26.79 14.71
C LYS A 172 -10.17 -27.77 14.01
N SER A 173 -10.84 -27.35 12.94
CA SER A 173 -11.68 -28.24 12.14
C SER A 173 -10.85 -29.34 11.48
N ASP A 174 -9.68 -29.01 10.96
CA ASP A 174 -8.72 -29.98 10.43
C ASP A 174 -8.28 -30.98 11.51
N ASP A 175 -7.93 -30.50 12.70
CA ASP A 175 -7.61 -31.36 13.85
C ASP A 175 -8.77 -32.27 14.27
N HIS A 176 -10.01 -31.76 14.25
CA HIS A 176 -11.20 -32.56 14.55
C HIS A 176 -11.43 -33.66 13.52
N LEU A 177 -11.23 -33.36 12.23
CA LEU A 177 -11.32 -34.34 11.16
C LEU A 177 -10.23 -35.41 11.32
N ARG A 178 -9.01 -35.00 11.65
CA ARG A 178 -7.90 -35.92 11.95
C ARG A 178 -8.23 -36.86 13.11
N LEU A 179 -8.69 -36.30 14.24
CA LEU A 179 -9.09 -37.08 15.43
C LEU A 179 -10.31 -37.98 15.16
N ALA A 180 -11.24 -37.55 14.32
CA ALA A 180 -12.37 -38.37 13.90
C ALA A 180 -11.90 -39.56 13.05
N ASN A 181 -10.98 -39.33 12.11
CA ASN A 181 -10.36 -40.38 11.32
C ASN A 181 -9.60 -41.38 12.22
N ASP A 182 -8.79 -40.89 13.16
CA ASP A 182 -8.08 -41.73 14.15
C ASP A 182 -9.05 -42.59 14.98
N LYS A 183 -10.23 -42.05 15.33
CA LYS A 183 -11.28 -42.80 16.05
C LYS A 183 -11.93 -43.86 15.18
N VAL A 184 -12.20 -43.57 13.91
CA VAL A 184 -12.78 -44.54 12.95
C VAL A 184 -11.80 -45.68 12.72
N GLU A 185 -10.52 -45.40 12.55
CA GLU A 185 -9.47 -46.42 12.45
C GLU A 185 -9.30 -47.20 13.77
N GLY A 186 -9.52 -46.55 14.92
CA GLY A 186 -9.46 -47.16 16.25
C GLY A 186 -10.68 -48.02 16.65
N LEU A 187 -11.74 -48.07 15.83
CA LEU A 187 -12.90 -48.93 16.01
C LEU A 187 -12.60 -50.35 15.52
N THR A 188 -11.93 -51.12 16.36
CA THR A 188 -11.77 -52.57 16.16
C THR A 188 -13.06 -53.30 16.55
N ILE A 189 -13.39 -54.40 15.85
CA ILE A 189 -14.57 -55.27 16.15
C ILE A 189 -14.65 -55.61 17.64
N ARG A 190 -13.49 -55.83 18.27
CA ARG A 190 -13.34 -56.13 19.71
C ARG A 190 -13.85 -55.00 20.63
N LYS A 191 -13.75 -53.73 20.23
CA LYS A 191 -14.28 -52.60 21.00
C LYS A 191 -15.79 -52.41 20.79
N LEU A 192 -16.29 -52.67 19.58
CA LEU A 192 -17.72 -52.56 19.25
C LEU A 192 -18.58 -53.60 20.00
N THR A 193 -18.02 -54.76 20.35
CA THR A 193 -18.74 -55.85 21.03
C THR A 193 -18.56 -55.89 22.55
N HIS A 194 -17.71 -55.04 23.12
CA HIS A 194 -17.24 -55.15 24.51
C HIS A 194 -18.34 -55.04 25.59
N LYS A 195 -19.47 -54.38 25.33
CA LYS A 195 -20.61 -54.24 26.27
C LYS A 195 -21.94 -54.78 25.73
N ASN A 196 -21.91 -55.52 24.61
CA ASN A 196 -23.10 -56.12 24.03
C ASN A 196 -22.87 -57.64 23.84
N PRO A 197 -23.27 -58.47 24.83
CA PRO A 197 -23.04 -59.91 24.80
C PRO A 197 -23.67 -60.59 23.58
N THR A 198 -24.84 -60.10 23.15
CA THR A 198 -25.60 -60.63 22.01
C THR A 198 -24.92 -60.33 20.69
N MET A 199 -24.39 -59.11 20.50
CA MET A 199 -23.62 -58.77 19.29
C MET A 199 -22.28 -59.50 19.26
N LYS A 200 -21.63 -59.70 20.41
CA LYS A 200 -20.41 -60.49 20.51
C LYS A 200 -20.66 -61.94 20.04
N ALA A 201 -21.70 -62.59 20.55
CA ALA A 201 -22.07 -63.94 20.16
C ALA A 201 -22.33 -64.07 18.65
N LYS A 202 -23.04 -63.12 18.03
CA LYS A 202 -23.28 -63.13 16.58
C LYS A 202 -22.01 -62.97 15.73
N PHE A 203 -21.05 -62.16 16.19
CA PHE A 203 -19.77 -62.02 15.50
C PHE A 203 -18.85 -63.24 15.69
N ASP A 204 -18.94 -63.91 16.85
CA ASP A 204 -18.21 -65.15 17.13
C ASP A 204 -18.80 -66.32 16.30
N GLU A 205 -20.13 -66.47 16.23
CA GLU A 205 -20.81 -67.42 15.32
C GLU A 205 -20.44 -67.17 13.85
N ALA A 206 -20.46 -65.91 13.41
CA ALA A 206 -20.09 -65.58 12.04
C ALA A 206 -18.63 -65.92 11.72
N ARG A 207 -17.73 -65.89 12.71
CA ARG A 207 -16.32 -66.29 12.56
C ARG A 207 -16.16 -67.80 12.49
N GLU A 208 -16.83 -68.56 13.36
CA GLU A 208 -16.83 -70.03 13.33
C GLU A 208 -17.37 -70.56 12.00
N ILE A 209 -18.43 -69.94 11.45
CA ILE A 209 -18.98 -70.30 10.13
C ILE A 209 -17.97 -70.06 9.00
N THR A 210 -17.21 -68.95 9.03
CA THR A 210 -16.16 -68.72 8.03
C THR A 210 -14.96 -69.64 8.19
N GLU A 211 -14.59 -70.05 9.40
CA GLU A 211 -13.48 -71.00 9.64
C GLU A 211 -13.86 -72.46 9.33
N GLU A 212 -15.15 -72.80 9.30
CA GLU A 212 -15.65 -74.10 8.81
C GLU A 212 -15.82 -74.16 7.28
N MET A 213 -15.79 -73.01 6.60
CA MET A 213 -15.95 -72.88 5.14
C MET A 213 -14.63 -72.68 4.36
N ASP A 214 -13.52 -72.45 5.06
CA ASP A 214 -12.14 -72.46 4.54
C ASP A 214 -11.41 -73.78 4.94
#